data_AF-A0A497QVJ8-F1
#
_entry.id   AF-A0A497QVJ8-F1
#
_cell.length_a   1.000
_cell.length_b   1.000
_cell.length_c   1.000
_cell.angle_alpha   90.00
_cell.angle_beta   90.00
_cell.angle_gamma   90.00
#
_symmetry.space_group_name_H-M   'P 1'
#
loop_
_entity.id
_entity.type
_entity.pdbx_description
1 polymer ?
#
loop_
_entity_poly.entity_id
_entity_poly.type
_entity_poly.pdbx_seq_one_letter_code
_entity_poly.pdbx_strand_id
1 'polypeptide(L)'
;MEKVEILKYEGVKRSLNEIYQAVDLQFAFAYQKEPGVYQQAHQFVLCRDFLHDAIWAYHCKRTYMVYGFRFDPLKGDKLETRRTLMLIKLPGIRKYIDQVKKILHLFEKRMRIKRTKIYATKQKHVFLLESSRTWMSATQMISLYTLLIRFACNKNEHIQKMLDSVNSFRELMTVWKSATGFVIHTCKDATYFPILGMHLSTVLSNRKALGLTVKDSFINTKREIPSEFHNYSGIISLCDKQTASCSLQAKKQHSKLMQLKKAK
;
A
#
# COMPACT_ATOMS: atom_id res chain seq x y z
N MET A 1 13.79 -15.56 12.94
CA MET A 1 13.00 -14.32 12.80
C MET A 1 12.62 -13.87 14.20
N GLU A 2 12.89 -12.61 14.54
CA GLU A 2 12.55 -12.05 15.85
C GLU A 2 11.02 -12.07 16.07
N LYS A 3 10.59 -12.31 17.31
CA LYS A 3 9.18 -12.35 17.71
C LYS A 3 8.81 -11.08 18.46
N VAL A 4 7.65 -10.52 18.16
CA VAL A 4 7.09 -9.33 18.82
C VAL A 4 5.70 -9.62 19.38
N GLU A 5 5.28 -8.79 20.33
CA GLU A 5 3.94 -8.84 20.91
C GLU A 5 2.98 -7.88 20.19
N ILE A 6 1.80 -8.39 19.83
CA ILE A 6 0.72 -7.60 19.23
C ILE A 6 -0.50 -7.64 20.15
N LEU A 7 -0.82 -6.48 20.71
CA LEU A 7 -2.09 -6.22 21.37
C LEU A 7 -3.18 -6.05 20.30
N LYS A 8 -4.28 -6.79 20.48
CA LYS A 8 -5.40 -6.81 19.52
C LYS A 8 -6.11 -5.47 19.52
N TYR A 9 -6.76 -5.14 18.39
CA TYR A 9 -7.61 -3.98 18.30
C TYR A 9 -8.72 -4.02 19.36
N GLU A 10 -8.82 -2.96 20.15
CA GLU A 10 -9.75 -2.84 21.29
C GLU A 10 -11.09 -2.19 20.90
N GLY A 11 -11.17 -1.56 19.72
CA GLY A 11 -12.40 -0.92 19.26
C GLY A 11 -13.46 -1.90 18.77
N VAL A 12 -14.67 -1.37 18.54
CA VAL A 12 -15.82 -2.16 18.07
C VAL A 12 -15.54 -2.70 16.67
N LYS A 13 -15.60 -4.03 16.54
CA LYS A 13 -15.56 -4.69 15.23
C LYS A 13 -16.86 -4.45 14.48
N ARG A 14 -16.76 -4.09 13.22
CA ARG A 14 -17.90 -3.75 12.36
C ARG A 14 -17.90 -4.66 11.14
N SER A 15 -19.08 -5.00 10.65
CA SER A 15 -19.22 -5.60 9.33
C SER A 15 -18.68 -4.63 8.27
N LEU A 16 -17.80 -5.11 7.40
CA LEU A 16 -17.18 -4.33 6.34
C LEU A 16 -17.78 -4.72 5.00
N ASN A 17 -18.25 -3.73 4.22
CA ASN A 17 -18.75 -3.96 2.87
C ASN A 17 -17.56 -3.92 1.89
N GLU A 18 -16.74 -4.96 1.90
CA GLU A 18 -15.52 -5.05 1.08
C GLU A 18 -15.79 -5.73 -0.26
N ILE A 19 -15.23 -5.19 -1.33
CA ILE A 19 -15.23 -5.86 -2.64
C ILE A 19 -14.30 -7.07 -2.58
N TYR A 20 -14.73 -8.19 -3.15
CA TYR A 20 -13.93 -9.42 -3.28
C TYR A 20 -12.51 -9.14 -3.82
N GLN A 21 -11.52 -9.75 -3.16
CA GLN A 21 -10.11 -9.69 -3.53
C GLN A 21 -9.63 -11.10 -3.87
N ALA A 22 -8.75 -11.26 -4.85
CA ALA A 22 -8.24 -12.57 -5.27
C ALA A 22 -7.40 -13.29 -4.19
N VAL A 23 -6.91 -12.54 -3.20
CA VAL A 23 -6.13 -13.05 -2.07
C VAL A 23 -6.74 -12.49 -0.80
N ASP A 24 -7.14 -13.37 0.13
CA ASP A 24 -7.71 -13.03 1.45
C ASP A 24 -6.66 -12.49 2.44
N LEU A 25 -5.70 -11.72 1.95
CA LEU A 25 -4.67 -11.09 2.76
C LEU A 25 -5.28 -9.85 3.42
N GLN A 26 -5.37 -9.89 4.74
CA GLN A 26 -5.88 -8.78 5.54
C GLN A 26 -4.74 -7.90 6.04
N PHE A 27 -5.02 -6.60 6.18
CA PHE A 27 -4.09 -5.58 6.62
C PHE A 27 -4.64 -4.84 7.85
N ALA A 28 -3.75 -4.38 8.72
CA ALA A 28 -4.07 -3.38 9.72
C ALA A 28 -2.83 -2.55 10.06
N PHE A 29 -2.98 -1.23 10.22
CA PHE A 29 -1.90 -0.46 10.83
C PHE A 29 -1.66 -0.87 12.28
N ALA A 30 -0.45 -0.61 12.74
CA ALA A 30 -0.09 -0.71 14.15
C ALA A 30 0.67 0.53 14.60
N TYR A 31 0.78 0.69 15.91
CA TYR A 31 1.70 1.63 16.54
C TYR A 31 2.44 0.97 17.68
N GLN A 32 3.63 1.46 17.99
CA GLN A 32 4.41 0.93 19.10
C GLN A 32 3.88 1.52 20.41
N LYS A 33 3.49 0.65 21.36
CA LYS A 33 3.12 1.06 22.72
C LYS A 33 4.37 1.14 23.58
N GLU A 34 5.21 0.11 23.50
CA GLU A 34 6.47 -0.05 24.23
C GLU A 34 7.51 -0.79 23.35
N PRO A 35 8.81 -0.79 23.71
CA PRO A 35 9.81 -1.64 23.06
C PRO A 35 9.35 -3.11 22.93
N GLY A 36 9.23 -3.61 21.69
CA GLY A 36 8.77 -4.97 21.42
C GLY A 36 7.24 -5.22 21.50
N VAL A 37 6.46 -4.23 21.96
CA VAL A 37 4.99 -4.34 22.12
C VAL A 37 4.28 -3.34 21.21
N TYR A 38 3.41 -3.86 20.36
CA TYR A 38 2.69 -3.09 19.35
C TYR A 38 1.18 -3.23 19.52
N GLN A 39 0.46 -2.14 19.29
CA GLN A 39 -1.00 -2.10 19.32
C GLN A 39 -1.54 -2.02 17.89
N GLN A 40 -2.50 -2.89 17.59
CA GLN A 40 -3.26 -2.82 16.34
C GLN A 40 -4.16 -1.57 16.34
N ALA A 41 -4.04 -0.73 15.30
CA ALA A 41 -4.69 0.57 15.22
C ALA A 41 -6.16 0.52 14.80
N HIS A 42 -6.54 -0.46 13.98
CA HIS A 42 -7.91 -0.66 13.51
C HIS A 42 -8.14 -2.14 13.20
N GLN A 43 -9.39 -2.57 13.03
CA GLN A 43 -9.69 -3.95 12.65
C GLN A 43 -9.02 -4.35 11.32
N PHE A 44 -8.77 -5.65 11.14
CA PHE A 44 -8.20 -6.18 9.90
C PHE A 44 -9.17 -5.92 8.73
N VAL A 45 -8.61 -5.44 7.61
CA VAL A 45 -9.35 -5.11 6.38
C VAL A 45 -8.77 -5.87 5.19
N LEU A 46 -9.61 -6.29 4.25
CA LEU A 46 -9.19 -6.78 2.94
C LEU A 46 -8.98 -5.63 1.96
N CYS A 47 -9.80 -4.58 2.00
CA CYS A 47 -9.72 -3.45 1.10
C CYS A 47 -8.53 -2.57 1.45
N ARG A 48 -7.63 -2.37 0.48
CA ARG A 48 -6.46 -1.49 0.64
C ARG A 48 -6.87 -0.03 0.82
N ASP A 49 -8.04 0.36 0.29
CA ASP A 49 -8.48 1.74 0.26
C ASP A 49 -8.89 2.23 1.66
N PHE A 50 -9.32 1.34 2.57
CA PHE A 50 -9.50 1.68 3.99
C PHE A 50 -8.19 2.13 4.68
N LEU A 51 -7.03 1.72 4.15
CA LEU A 51 -5.74 2.23 4.65
C LEU A 51 -5.49 3.67 4.20
N HIS A 52 -5.99 4.08 3.04
CA HIS A 52 -5.97 5.48 2.60
C HIS A 52 -6.79 6.34 3.55
N ASP A 53 -7.96 5.83 3.91
CA ASP A 53 -8.93 6.49 4.77
C ASP A 53 -8.40 6.72 6.17
N ALA A 54 -7.73 5.71 6.75
CA ALA A 54 -7.08 5.85 8.07
C ALA A 54 -5.98 6.93 8.05
N ILE A 55 -5.12 6.93 7.01
CA ILE A 55 -4.10 7.97 6.85
C ILE A 55 -4.75 9.35 6.72
N TRP A 56 -5.78 9.47 5.86
CA TRP A 56 -6.52 10.71 5.66
C TRP A 56 -7.10 11.23 6.97
N ALA A 57 -7.86 10.39 7.68
CA ALA A 57 -8.51 10.72 8.93
C ALA A 57 -7.51 11.24 9.95
N TYR A 58 -6.41 10.50 10.15
CA TYR A 58 -5.38 10.84 11.12
C TYR A 58 -4.70 12.18 10.85
N HIS A 59 -4.43 12.48 9.58
CA HIS A 59 -3.74 13.71 9.19
C HIS A 59 -4.66 14.93 9.11
N CYS A 60 -5.91 14.74 8.69
CA CYS A 60 -6.92 15.79 8.68
C CYS A 60 -7.56 16.03 10.06
N LYS A 61 -7.25 15.19 11.05
CA LYS A 61 -7.85 15.23 12.40
C LYS A 61 -9.38 15.17 12.34
N ARG A 62 -9.89 14.30 11.49
CA ARG A 62 -11.33 14.11 11.25
C ARG A 62 -11.67 12.65 11.37
N THR A 63 -12.84 12.37 11.93
CA THR A 63 -13.43 11.04 11.88
C THR A 63 -13.77 10.69 10.44
N TYR A 64 -13.43 9.48 10.02
CA TYR A 64 -13.85 8.93 8.74
C TYR A 64 -14.67 7.66 8.91
N MET A 65 -15.70 7.52 8.10
CA MET A 65 -16.56 6.34 8.10
C MET A 65 -17.09 6.08 6.68
N VAL A 66 -16.80 4.90 6.16
CA VAL A 66 -17.31 4.44 4.86
C VAL A 66 -17.40 2.92 4.85
N TYR A 67 -18.46 2.35 4.26
CA TYR A 67 -18.61 0.90 4.08
C TYR A 67 -18.39 0.07 5.37
N GLY A 68 -18.80 0.61 6.52
CA GLY A 68 -18.64 -0.02 7.84
C GLY A 68 -17.26 0.17 8.48
N PHE A 69 -16.24 0.60 7.72
CA PHE A 69 -14.95 1.01 8.27
C PHE A 69 -15.09 2.35 8.99
N ARG A 70 -14.43 2.49 10.14
CA ARG A 70 -14.37 3.74 10.92
C ARG A 70 -12.94 3.94 11.43
N PHE A 71 -12.46 5.17 11.31
CA PHE A 71 -11.21 5.61 11.95
C PHE A 71 -11.42 7.02 12.54
N ASP A 72 -11.18 7.16 13.83
CA ASP A 72 -11.52 8.35 14.60
C ASP A 72 -10.36 8.84 15.48
N PRO A 73 -9.45 9.68 14.92
CA PRO A 73 -8.29 10.16 15.67
C PRO A 73 -8.68 11.09 16.82
N LEU A 74 -9.90 11.65 16.81
CA LEU A 74 -10.42 12.50 17.90
C LEU A 74 -10.89 11.67 19.10
N LYS A 75 -11.23 10.40 18.87
CA LYS A 75 -11.61 9.43 19.92
C LYS A 75 -10.48 8.48 20.31
N GLY A 76 -9.25 8.79 19.89
CA GLY A 76 -8.06 8.08 20.35
C GLY A 76 -7.52 7.02 19.38
N ASP A 77 -8.06 6.87 18.17
CA ASP A 77 -7.41 6.01 17.17
C ASP A 77 -6.05 6.59 16.77
N LYS A 78 -4.99 5.77 16.86
CA LYS A 78 -3.59 6.20 16.67
C LYS A 78 -2.97 5.54 15.45
N LEU A 79 -2.12 6.29 14.74
CA LEU A 79 -1.19 5.77 13.74
C LEU A 79 0.24 6.13 14.13
N GLU A 80 1.18 5.21 13.88
CA GLU A 80 2.61 5.56 13.88
C GLU A 80 2.95 6.31 12.59
N THR A 81 3.65 7.44 12.73
CA THR A 81 3.98 8.33 11.61
C THR A 81 5.49 8.45 11.35
N ARG A 82 6.33 8.00 12.30
CA ARG A 82 7.80 8.02 12.15
C ARG A 82 8.31 6.91 11.25
N ARG A 83 7.54 5.82 11.13
CA ARG A 83 7.78 4.64 10.30
C ARG A 83 6.46 3.98 9.94
N THR A 84 6.49 3.09 8.95
CA THR A 84 5.30 2.31 8.58
C THR A 84 5.30 1.01 9.36
N LEU A 85 4.26 0.82 10.17
CA LEU A 85 4.01 -0.41 10.92
C LEU A 85 2.71 -1.03 10.41
N MET A 86 2.82 -2.18 9.75
CA MET A 86 1.71 -2.86 9.11
C MET A 86 1.64 -4.31 9.60
N LEU A 87 0.49 -4.69 10.14
CA LEU A 87 0.14 -6.08 10.37
C LEU A 87 -0.42 -6.67 9.10
N ILE A 88 0.04 -7.87 8.77
CA ILE A 88 -0.51 -8.66 7.67
C ILE A 88 -1.00 -9.99 8.21
N LYS A 89 -2.16 -10.45 7.73
CA LYS A 89 -2.80 -11.67 8.20
C LYS A 89 -3.32 -12.50 7.02
N LEU A 90 -2.85 -13.74 6.93
CA LEU A 90 -3.30 -14.72 5.93
C LEU A 90 -3.02 -16.15 6.44
N PRO A 91 -3.98 -17.09 6.36
CA PRO A 91 -3.70 -18.50 6.66
C PRO A 91 -2.53 -19.03 5.81
N GLY A 92 -1.55 -19.64 6.47
CA GLY A 92 -0.34 -20.14 5.81
C GLY A 92 0.65 -19.07 5.32
N ILE A 93 0.50 -17.80 5.69
CA ILE A 93 1.34 -16.68 5.19
C ILE A 93 2.84 -16.89 5.34
N ARG A 94 3.27 -17.71 6.32
CA ARG A 94 4.68 -18.01 6.57
C ARG A 94 5.43 -18.45 5.31
N LYS A 95 4.78 -19.21 4.40
CA LYS A 95 5.40 -19.68 3.15
C LYS A 95 5.69 -18.58 2.13
N TYR A 96 5.11 -17.40 2.30
CA TYR A 96 5.26 -16.26 1.40
C TYR A 96 6.17 -15.16 1.96
N ILE A 97 6.62 -15.25 3.21
CA ILE A 97 7.33 -14.14 3.88
C ILE A 97 8.65 -13.79 3.18
N ASP A 98 9.40 -14.78 2.71
CA ASP A 98 10.64 -14.53 1.99
C ASP A 98 10.37 -13.87 0.63
N GLN A 99 9.30 -14.28 -0.05
CA GLN A 99 8.87 -13.65 -1.31
C GLN A 99 8.39 -12.21 -1.09
N VAL A 100 7.60 -11.95 -0.04
CA VAL A 100 7.18 -10.59 0.36
C VAL A 100 8.42 -9.72 0.59
N LYS A 101 9.39 -10.22 1.35
CA LYS A 101 10.64 -9.51 1.63
C LYS A 101 11.42 -9.22 0.34
N LYS A 102 11.59 -10.23 -0.52
CA LYS A 102 12.26 -10.12 -1.82
C LYS A 102 11.66 -9.00 -2.67
N ILE A 103 10.34 -9.05 -2.89
CA ILE A 103 9.64 -8.08 -3.74
C ILE A 103 9.73 -6.67 -3.15
N LEU A 104 9.45 -6.48 -1.86
CA LEU A 104 9.57 -5.16 -1.23
C LEU A 104 10.98 -4.58 -1.36
N HIS A 105 12.02 -5.40 -1.16
CA HIS A 105 13.42 -4.96 -1.20
C HIS A 105 13.85 -4.49 -2.59
N LEU A 106 13.26 -5.01 -3.68
CA LEU A 106 13.50 -4.51 -5.04
C LEU A 106 13.06 -3.05 -5.18
N PHE A 107 11.86 -2.73 -4.69
CA PHE A 107 11.30 -1.38 -4.72
C PHE A 107 12.04 -0.44 -3.77
N GLU A 108 12.37 -0.89 -2.58
CA GLU A 108 13.08 -0.10 -1.57
C GLU A 108 14.49 0.26 -2.02
N LYS A 109 15.19 -0.70 -2.67
CA LYS A 109 16.49 -0.44 -3.33
C LYS A 109 16.34 0.61 -4.43
N ARG A 110 15.31 0.50 -5.29
CA ARG A 110 15.05 1.46 -6.37
C ARG A 110 14.75 2.87 -5.85
N MET A 111 14.03 2.97 -4.74
CA MET A 111 13.67 4.23 -4.10
C MET A 111 14.77 4.80 -3.19
N ARG A 112 15.79 4.00 -2.85
CA ARG A 112 16.84 4.32 -1.87
C ARG A 112 16.25 4.64 -0.49
N ILE A 113 15.40 3.75 0.03
CA ILE A 113 14.80 3.86 1.37
C ILE A 113 15.16 2.67 2.25
N LYS A 114 14.96 2.80 3.57
CA LYS A 114 15.21 1.73 4.54
C LYS A 114 14.41 0.48 4.17
N ARG A 115 15.08 -0.67 4.15
CA ARG A 115 14.48 -1.97 3.83
C ARG A 115 13.47 -2.39 4.90
N THR A 116 12.38 -3.02 4.46
CA THR A 116 11.37 -3.61 5.34
C THR A 116 11.99 -4.74 6.17
N LYS A 117 11.73 -4.71 7.47
CA LYS A 117 11.95 -5.81 8.41
C LYS A 117 10.61 -6.50 8.68
N ILE A 118 10.65 -7.82 8.84
CA ILE A 118 9.47 -8.65 9.10
C ILE A 118 9.68 -9.39 10.40
N TYR A 119 8.72 -9.27 11.31
CA TYR A 119 8.71 -9.88 12.62
C TYR A 119 7.59 -10.90 12.70
N ALA A 120 7.90 -12.06 13.28
CA ALA A 120 6.88 -13.02 13.66
C ALA A 120 6.11 -12.47 14.87
N THR A 121 4.84 -12.81 15.00
CA THR A 121 4.04 -12.42 16.16
C THR A 121 3.66 -13.65 16.98
N LYS A 122 3.22 -13.44 18.23
CA LYS A 122 2.61 -14.51 19.04
C LYS A 122 1.29 -15.03 18.42
N GLN A 123 0.64 -14.24 17.55
CA GLN A 123 -0.61 -14.61 16.91
C GLN A 123 -0.35 -15.45 15.65
N LYS A 124 -1.00 -16.61 15.55
CA LYS A 124 -0.89 -17.48 14.37
C LYS A 124 -1.32 -16.69 13.12
N HIS A 125 -0.60 -16.87 12.03
CA HIS A 125 -0.90 -16.25 10.73
C HIS A 125 -0.77 -14.73 10.66
N VAL A 126 -0.20 -14.08 11.67
CA VAL A 126 0.02 -12.62 11.71
C VAL A 126 1.51 -12.30 11.75
N PHE A 127 1.95 -11.39 10.89
CA PHE A 127 3.31 -10.84 10.86
C PHE A 127 3.26 -9.32 10.94
N LEU A 128 4.27 -8.72 11.58
CA LEU A 128 4.46 -7.28 11.62
C LEU A 128 5.55 -6.89 10.62
N LEU A 129 5.24 -5.93 9.76
CA LEU A 129 6.16 -5.31 8.82
C LEU A 129 6.55 -3.94 9.37
N GLU A 130 7.84 -3.74 9.60
CA GLU A 130 8.41 -2.43 9.92
C GLU A 130 9.18 -1.89 8.71
N SER A 131 8.73 -0.74 8.21
CA SER A 131 9.25 -0.18 6.96
C SER A 131 9.46 1.33 7.04
N SER A 132 10.12 1.89 6.03
CA SER A 132 10.29 3.34 5.92
C SER A 132 8.95 4.06 5.92
N ARG A 133 8.88 5.21 6.62
CA ARG A 133 7.70 6.11 6.58
C ARG A 133 7.31 6.57 5.17
N THR A 134 8.22 6.45 4.20
CA THR A 134 7.94 6.72 2.78
C THR A 134 6.74 5.93 2.27
N TRP A 135 6.49 4.71 2.78
CA TRP A 135 5.33 3.93 2.35
C TRP A 135 3.99 4.54 2.80
N MET A 136 3.97 5.31 3.88
CA MET A 136 2.80 6.06 4.35
C MET A 136 2.85 7.55 3.98
N SER A 137 3.80 7.99 3.14
CA SER A 137 3.92 9.42 2.82
C SER A 137 2.81 9.94 1.92
N ALA A 138 2.06 9.06 1.26
CA ALA A 138 0.88 9.37 0.46
C ALA A 138 -0.01 8.12 0.34
N THR A 139 -1.28 8.31 0.01
CA THR A 139 -2.23 7.20 -0.23
C THR A 139 -1.75 6.29 -1.36
N GLN A 140 -1.17 6.84 -2.43
CA GLN A 140 -0.64 6.06 -3.54
C GLN A 140 0.54 5.19 -3.11
N MET A 141 1.36 5.66 -2.17
CA MET A 141 2.49 4.88 -1.67
C MET A 141 2.02 3.68 -0.86
N ILE A 142 1.02 3.85 0.01
CA ILE A 142 0.51 2.72 0.80
C ILE A 142 -0.32 1.75 -0.05
N SER A 143 -1.03 2.28 -1.05
CA SER A 143 -1.72 1.50 -2.08
C SER A 143 -0.76 0.58 -2.81
N LEU A 144 0.38 1.11 -3.27
CA LEU A 144 1.43 0.33 -3.90
C LEU A 144 2.02 -0.69 -2.93
N TYR A 145 2.33 -0.28 -1.71
CA TYR A 145 2.93 -1.16 -0.70
C TYR A 145 2.09 -2.40 -0.45
N THR A 146 0.79 -2.22 -0.22
CA THR A 146 -0.15 -3.32 0.05
C THR A 146 -0.42 -4.18 -1.18
N LEU A 147 -0.48 -3.58 -2.37
CA LEU A 147 -0.57 -4.31 -3.64
C LEU A 147 0.64 -5.25 -3.83
N LEU A 148 1.86 -4.76 -3.54
CA LEU A 148 3.08 -5.57 -3.64
C LEU A 148 3.08 -6.76 -2.69
N ILE A 149 2.67 -6.55 -1.43
CA ILE A 149 2.59 -7.63 -0.44
C ILE A 149 1.55 -8.67 -0.89
N ARG A 150 0.38 -8.22 -1.34
CA ARG A 150 -0.67 -9.13 -1.80
C ARG A 150 -0.24 -9.93 -3.01
N PHE A 151 0.42 -9.29 -3.97
CA PHE A 151 0.94 -9.97 -5.14
C PHE A 151 1.97 -11.05 -4.77
N ALA A 152 2.89 -10.75 -3.84
CA ALA A 152 3.84 -11.73 -3.33
C ALA A 152 3.17 -12.92 -2.61
N CYS A 153 2.00 -12.72 -2.03
CA CYS A 153 1.21 -13.76 -1.35
C CYS A 153 0.22 -14.50 -2.26
N ASN A 154 0.29 -14.33 -3.59
CA ASN A 154 -0.66 -14.96 -4.51
C ASN A 154 -0.56 -16.49 -4.48
N LYS A 155 -1.69 -17.20 -4.41
CA LYS A 155 -1.72 -18.67 -4.34
C LYS A 155 -1.47 -19.37 -5.68
N ASN A 156 -1.55 -18.64 -6.80
CA ASN A 156 -1.34 -19.18 -8.13
C ASN A 156 0.14 -19.55 -8.35
N GLU A 157 0.40 -20.81 -8.71
CA GLU A 157 1.75 -21.33 -8.89
C GLU A 157 2.52 -20.67 -10.03
N HIS A 158 1.86 -20.29 -11.13
CA HIS A 158 2.53 -19.59 -12.23
C HIS A 158 3.01 -18.21 -11.80
N ILE A 159 2.20 -17.51 -10.99
CA ILE A 159 2.61 -16.23 -10.39
C ILE A 159 3.79 -16.43 -9.44
N GLN A 160 3.78 -17.48 -8.60
CA GLN A 160 4.90 -17.75 -7.71
C GLN A 160 6.19 -18.09 -8.49
N LYS A 161 6.13 -18.99 -9.48
CA LYS A 161 7.28 -19.32 -10.36
C LYS A 161 7.85 -18.10 -11.08
N MET A 162 6.98 -17.22 -11.56
CA MET A 162 7.36 -15.94 -12.17
C MET A 162 8.05 -15.01 -11.17
N LEU A 163 7.55 -14.94 -9.94
CA LEU A 163 8.12 -14.12 -8.87
C LEU A 163 9.45 -14.68 -8.34
N ASP A 164 9.65 -15.99 -8.42
CA ASP A 164 10.88 -16.68 -8.04
C ASP A 164 12.01 -16.37 -9.03
N SER A 165 11.71 -16.26 -10.33
CA SER A 165 12.72 -15.98 -11.37
C SER A 165 13.20 -14.53 -11.41
N VAL A 166 12.43 -13.59 -10.86
CA VAL A 166 12.75 -12.15 -10.86
C VAL A 166 13.74 -11.80 -9.74
N ASN A 167 14.89 -11.22 -10.08
CA ASN A 167 15.94 -10.81 -9.13
C ASN A 167 16.23 -9.31 -9.15
N SER A 168 15.66 -8.57 -10.10
CA SER A 168 15.83 -7.13 -10.20
C SER A 168 14.49 -6.40 -10.39
N PHE A 169 14.47 -5.12 -10.01
CA PHE A 169 13.32 -4.24 -10.31
C PHE A 169 13.06 -4.17 -11.82
N ARG A 170 14.12 -4.16 -12.65
CA ARG A 170 13.97 -4.11 -14.11
C ARG A 170 13.25 -5.35 -14.64
N GLU A 171 13.66 -6.55 -14.21
CA GLU A 171 13.01 -7.80 -14.58
C GLU A 171 11.55 -7.82 -14.15
N LEU A 172 11.25 -7.41 -12.91
CA LEU A 172 9.85 -7.35 -12.43
C LEU A 172 8.99 -6.45 -13.33
N MET A 173 9.52 -5.28 -13.68
CA MET A 173 8.81 -4.34 -14.55
C MET A 173 8.64 -4.86 -15.97
N THR A 174 9.62 -5.61 -16.51
CA THR A 174 9.48 -6.29 -17.81
C THR A 174 8.35 -7.31 -17.75
N VAL A 175 8.36 -8.18 -16.74
CA VAL A 175 7.31 -9.17 -16.52
C VAL A 175 5.94 -8.52 -16.40
N TRP A 176 5.83 -7.43 -15.64
CA TRP A 176 4.57 -6.70 -15.47
C TRP A 176 4.05 -6.04 -16.75
N LYS A 177 4.94 -5.49 -17.58
CA LYS A 177 4.57 -4.92 -18.88
C LYS A 177 4.12 -5.98 -19.88
N SER A 178 4.75 -7.14 -19.83
CA SER A 178 4.45 -8.28 -20.70
C SER A 178 3.36 -9.19 -20.13
N ALA A 179 2.81 -8.88 -18.95
CA ALA A 179 1.71 -9.64 -18.37
C ALA A 179 0.47 -9.46 -19.27
N THR A 180 0.13 -10.51 -20.01
CA THR A 180 -1.05 -10.56 -20.88
C THR A 180 -1.87 -11.82 -20.58
N GLY A 181 -3.12 -11.82 -21.04
CA GLY A 181 -4.00 -12.99 -21.07
C GLY A 181 -4.05 -13.75 -19.74
N PHE A 182 -3.34 -14.88 -19.68
CA PHE A 182 -3.39 -15.83 -18.57
C PHE A 182 -3.18 -15.20 -17.18
N VAL A 183 -2.14 -14.37 -17.01
CA VAL A 183 -1.81 -13.76 -15.71
C VAL A 183 -2.91 -12.78 -15.26
N ILE A 184 -3.47 -12.03 -16.21
CA ILE A 184 -4.55 -11.08 -15.97
C ILE A 184 -5.83 -11.81 -15.57
N HIS A 185 -6.14 -12.94 -16.21
CA HIS A 185 -7.31 -13.76 -15.86
C HIS A 185 -7.19 -14.47 -14.52
N THR A 186 -5.98 -14.83 -14.07
CA THR A 186 -5.78 -15.52 -12.79
C THR A 186 -5.62 -14.61 -11.59
N CYS A 187 -5.34 -13.32 -11.80
CA CYS A 187 -5.16 -12.36 -10.72
C CYS A 187 -5.75 -11.01 -11.10
N LYS A 188 -6.89 -10.65 -10.48
CA LYS A 188 -7.52 -9.35 -10.70
C LYS A 188 -6.57 -8.18 -10.42
N ASP A 189 -5.68 -8.32 -9.43
CA ASP A 189 -4.66 -7.31 -9.16
C ASP A 189 -3.58 -7.21 -10.27
N ALA A 190 -3.38 -8.27 -11.06
CA ALA A 190 -2.47 -8.25 -12.20
C ALA A 190 -3.02 -7.49 -13.42
N THR A 191 -4.33 -7.25 -13.48
CA THR A 191 -4.95 -6.36 -14.49
C THR A 191 -4.35 -4.96 -14.46
N TYR A 192 -3.81 -4.55 -13.31
CA TYR A 192 -3.19 -3.25 -13.11
C TYR A 192 -1.73 -3.18 -13.58
N PHE A 193 -1.07 -4.33 -13.79
CA PHE A 193 0.38 -4.38 -14.03
C PHE A 193 0.84 -3.75 -15.34
N PRO A 194 0.11 -3.81 -16.46
CA PRO A 194 0.52 -3.07 -17.66
C PRO A 194 0.56 -1.56 -17.40
N ILE A 195 -0.50 -1.01 -16.79
CA ILE A 195 -0.62 0.43 -16.47
C ILE A 195 0.44 0.86 -15.45
N LEU A 196 0.65 0.07 -14.39
CA LEU A 196 1.74 0.31 -13.44
C LEU A 196 3.11 0.18 -14.12
N GLY A 197 3.29 -0.84 -14.94
CA GLY A 197 4.46 -1.15 -15.76
C GLY A 197 4.98 0.06 -16.52
N MET A 198 4.06 0.78 -17.16
CA MET A 198 4.35 1.98 -17.95
C MET A 198 4.76 3.19 -17.13
N HIS A 199 4.18 3.38 -15.93
CA HIS A 199 4.26 4.66 -15.22
C HIS A 199 5.05 4.61 -13.92
N LEU A 200 5.23 3.44 -13.32
CA LEU A 200 5.69 3.31 -11.94
C LEU A 200 7.15 3.75 -11.76
N SER A 201 8.04 3.48 -12.71
CA SER A 201 9.42 3.97 -12.64
C SER A 201 9.49 5.50 -12.57
N THR A 202 8.64 6.18 -13.35
CA THR A 202 8.51 7.65 -13.35
C THR A 202 7.93 8.14 -12.03
N VAL A 203 6.86 7.51 -11.54
CA VAL A 203 6.23 7.87 -10.25
C VAL A 203 7.23 7.74 -9.10
N LEU A 204 7.94 6.60 -8.99
CA LEU A 204 8.89 6.35 -7.91
C LEU A 204 10.09 7.29 -7.94
N SER A 205 10.58 7.63 -9.14
CA SER A 205 11.72 8.54 -9.32
C SER A 205 11.36 9.99 -8.99
N ASN A 206 10.11 10.40 -9.28
CA ASN A 206 9.65 11.77 -9.09
C ASN A 206 8.77 11.96 -7.85
N ARG A 207 8.64 10.96 -6.98
CA ARG A 207 7.71 10.97 -5.83
C ARG A 207 7.75 12.24 -4.97
N LYS A 208 8.95 12.80 -4.73
CA LYS A 208 9.11 14.05 -3.97
C LYS A 208 8.54 15.24 -4.76
N ALA A 209 8.89 15.36 -6.04
CA ALA A 209 8.41 16.43 -6.92
C ALA A 209 6.90 16.34 -7.18
N LEU A 210 6.35 15.12 -7.25
CA LEU A 210 4.92 14.87 -7.37
C LEU A 210 4.14 15.31 -6.12
N GLY A 211 4.80 15.65 -5.00
CA GLY A 211 4.09 15.94 -3.76
C GLY A 211 3.39 14.70 -3.24
N LEU A 212 4.01 13.51 -3.36
CA LEU A 212 3.56 12.32 -2.63
C LEU A 212 3.96 12.45 -1.14
N THR A 213 3.53 13.57 -0.56
CA THR A 213 3.62 13.95 0.84
C THR A 213 2.20 14.09 1.38
N VAL A 214 2.07 13.89 2.69
CA VAL A 214 0.77 13.90 3.36
C VAL A 214 0.14 15.30 3.41
N LYS A 215 0.90 16.36 3.14
CA LYS A 215 0.30 17.69 2.99
C LYS A 215 -0.35 17.80 1.61
N ASP A 216 0.41 17.57 0.54
CA ASP A 216 -0.08 17.84 -0.82
C ASP A 216 -1.17 16.87 -1.31
N SER A 217 -1.16 15.62 -0.82
CA SER A 217 -2.15 14.61 -1.23
C SER A 217 -3.54 14.84 -0.62
N PHE A 218 -3.64 15.68 0.41
CA PHE A 218 -4.82 15.82 1.27
C PHE A 218 -5.39 17.25 1.29
N ILE A 219 -4.59 18.26 0.92
CA ILE A 219 -4.90 19.71 1.06
C ILE A 219 -6.16 20.18 0.34
N ASN A 220 -6.61 19.52 -0.75
CA ASN A 220 -7.80 19.96 -1.50
C ASN A 220 -9.13 19.32 -1.07
N THR A 221 -9.15 18.44 -0.06
CA THR A 221 -10.38 17.73 0.38
C THR A 221 -11.08 18.38 1.57
N LYS A 222 -10.84 19.68 1.83
CA LYS A 222 -11.26 20.35 3.07
C LYS A 222 -12.79 20.43 3.29
N ARG A 223 -13.62 20.26 2.27
CA ARG A 223 -15.06 20.54 2.38
C ARG A 223 -15.92 19.31 2.61
N GLU A 224 -15.68 18.21 1.92
CA GLU A 224 -16.32 16.92 2.13
C GLU A 224 -15.44 15.85 1.49
N ILE A 225 -15.49 14.63 1.99
CA ILE A 225 -14.80 13.51 1.36
C ILE A 225 -15.86 12.83 0.52
N PRO A 226 -15.87 13.01 -0.81
CA PRO A 226 -16.76 12.20 -1.60
C PRO A 226 -16.28 10.75 -1.46
N SER A 227 -17.19 9.79 -1.61
CA SER A 227 -16.86 8.38 -1.85
C SER A 227 -15.74 8.20 -2.90
N GLU A 228 -15.57 9.20 -3.77
CA GLU A 228 -14.44 9.37 -4.67
C GLU A 228 -13.05 9.28 -4.02
N PHE A 229 -12.84 9.80 -2.80
CA PHE A 229 -11.51 9.70 -2.18
C PHE A 229 -11.11 8.25 -1.94
N HIS A 230 -12.03 7.44 -1.39
CA HIS A 230 -11.82 6.02 -1.16
C HIS A 230 -11.44 5.33 -2.49
N ASN A 231 -12.21 5.61 -3.55
CA ASN A 231 -12.07 4.95 -4.85
C ASN A 231 -10.90 5.45 -5.72
N TYR A 232 -10.49 6.72 -5.59
CA TYR A 232 -9.61 7.41 -6.55
C TYR A 232 -8.30 7.97 -5.96
N SER A 233 -7.94 7.56 -4.74
CA SER A 233 -6.69 7.99 -4.08
C SER A 233 -5.55 6.98 -4.17
N GLY A 234 -5.78 5.81 -4.75
CA GLY A 234 -4.79 4.74 -4.87
C GLY A 234 -3.76 4.95 -5.99
N ILE A 235 -2.74 4.08 -6.02
CA ILE A 235 -1.70 4.09 -7.06
C ILE A 235 -2.27 3.81 -8.45
N ILE A 236 -3.31 2.96 -8.52
CA ILE A 236 -4.00 2.62 -9.76
C ILE A 236 -4.61 3.87 -10.38
N SER A 237 -5.39 4.62 -9.61
CA SER A 237 -6.05 5.86 -10.04
C SER A 237 -5.02 6.91 -10.50
N LEU A 238 -3.86 7.00 -9.84
CA LEU A 238 -2.75 7.86 -10.28
C LEU A 238 -2.17 7.43 -11.62
N CYS A 239 -1.96 6.13 -11.83
CA CYS A 239 -1.39 5.62 -13.07
C CYS A 239 -2.40 5.72 -14.23
N ASP A 240 -3.68 5.48 -13.96
CA ASP A 240 -4.79 5.53 -14.92
C ASP A 240 -5.36 6.95 -15.17
N LYS A 241 -4.74 7.98 -14.57
CA LYS A 241 -5.14 9.40 -14.69
C LYS A 241 -6.54 9.71 -14.14
N GLN A 242 -7.07 8.84 -13.29
CA GLN A 242 -8.35 9.05 -12.58
C GLN A 242 -8.15 9.57 -11.16
N THR A 243 -6.94 10.01 -10.78
CA THR A 243 -6.70 10.43 -9.39
C THR A 243 -7.48 11.68 -9.02
N ALA A 244 -8.10 11.69 -7.83
CA ALA A 244 -8.85 12.83 -7.32
C ALA A 244 -8.00 14.09 -7.05
N SER A 245 -6.67 13.98 -7.06
CA SER A 245 -5.78 15.13 -6.82
C SER A 245 -5.50 15.90 -8.11
N CYS A 246 -6.18 17.05 -8.28
CA CYS A 246 -5.95 17.97 -9.42
C CYS A 246 -4.48 18.45 -9.51
N SER A 247 -3.81 18.64 -8.37
CA SER A 247 -2.41 19.07 -8.34
C SER A 247 -1.44 17.99 -8.86
N LEU A 248 -1.72 16.72 -8.56
CA LEU A 248 -0.97 15.58 -9.11
C LEU A 248 -1.19 15.43 -10.61
N GLN A 249 -2.42 15.65 -11.10
CA GLN A 249 -2.72 15.63 -12.54
C GLN A 249 -1.94 16.72 -13.29
N ALA A 250 -1.94 17.95 -12.79
CA ALA A 250 -1.21 19.08 -13.38
C ALA A 250 0.32 18.86 -13.37
N LYS A 251 0.88 18.35 -12.26
CA LYS A 251 2.33 18.04 -12.17
C LYS A 251 2.76 16.91 -13.10
N LYS A 252 1.89 15.93 -13.38
CA LYS A 252 2.18 14.82 -14.31
C LYS A 252 2.28 15.34 -15.76
N GLN A 253 1.40 16.28 -16.15
CA GLN A 253 1.49 16.95 -17.45
C GLN A 253 2.80 17.75 -17.58
N HIS A 254 3.20 18.46 -16.52
CA HIS A 254 4.45 19.22 -16.50
C HIS A 254 5.70 18.32 -16.54
N SER A 255 5.70 17.18 -15.84
CA SER A 255 6.80 16.20 -15.91
C SER A 255 6.95 15.58 -17.30
N LYS A 256 5.84 15.40 -18.05
CA LYS A 256 5.87 14.91 -19.44
C LYS A 256 6.52 15.94 -20.37
N LEU A 257 6.23 17.23 -20.18
CA LEU A 257 6.88 18.35 -20.87
C LEU A 257 8.39 18.43 -20.57
N MET A 258 8.79 18.20 -19.32
CA MET A 258 10.20 18.18 -18.92
C MET A 258 10.99 17.01 -19.54
N GLN A 259 10.38 15.83 -19.68
CA GLN A 259 11.03 14.67 -20.32
C GLN A 259 11.19 14.86 -21.83
N LEU A 260 10.21 15.48 -22.50
CA LEU A 260 10.31 15.81 -23.92
C LEU A 260 11.40 16.85 -24.22
N LYS A 261 11.69 17.76 -23.27
CA LYS A 261 12.79 18.73 -23.38
C LYS A 261 14.18 18.14 -23.18
N LYS A 262 14.31 16.96 -22.56
CA LYS A 262 15.60 16.26 -22.37
C LYS A 262 15.92 15.24 -23.48
N ALA A 263 14.97 15.00 -24.38
CA ALA A 263 15.11 14.07 -25.50
C ALA A 263 15.29 14.80 -26.85
N LYS A 264 15.38 16.13 -26.82
CA LYS A 264 15.88 16.98 -27.89
C LYS A 264 17.26 17.46 -27.50
#